data_AF-A0A930VMW7-F1
#
_entry.id   AF-A0A930VMW7-F1
#
_cell.length_a   1.000
_cell.length_b   1.000
_cell.length_c   1.000
_cell.angle_alpha   90.00
_cell.angle_beta   90.00
_cell.angle_gamma   90.00
#
_symmetry.space_group_name_H-M   'P 1'
#
loop_
_entity.id
_entity.type
_entity.pdbx_description
1 polymer ?
#
loop_
_entity_poly.entity_id
_entity_poly.type
_entity_poly.pdbx_seq_one_letter_code
_entity_poly.pdbx_strand_id
1 'polypeptide(L)'
;MDLPPASRALTLGRAMLVTRGAIAFVVGVVTSNQPGISASTLVLILGVWALLEGATTIRQGYLRWGTPPRVDVQPIVVVLGGVALAAAAIVVVVPGLSTTTLTWVLAAWLAVRAGFELLGAYTATAKARLAMGAAVLVDIGLVAILVTHATGSVTNLALFGGALASLWGCLYFVLGALAKPVRAVVVPGPRLLSGR
;
A
#
# COMPACT_ATOMS: atom_id res chain seq x y z
N MET A 1 -3.99 -5.34 25.16
CA MET A 1 -4.76 -4.11 25.48
C MET A 1 -5.18 -3.44 24.18
N ASP A 2 -6.42 -2.97 24.16
CA ASP A 2 -7.12 -2.55 22.96
C ASP A 2 -6.68 -1.17 22.51
N LEU A 3 -6.44 -1.05 21.21
CA LEU A 3 -6.41 0.26 20.62
C LEU A 3 -7.80 0.88 20.59
N PRO A 4 -7.89 2.22 20.73
CA PRO A 4 -9.15 2.91 20.56
C PRO A 4 -9.77 2.50 19.20
N PRO A 5 -11.04 2.10 19.18
CA PRO A 5 -11.68 1.45 18.03
C PRO A 5 -11.64 2.31 16.75
N ALA A 6 -11.50 3.63 16.89
CA ALA A 6 -11.41 4.57 15.78
C ALA A 6 -10.13 4.45 14.94
N SER A 7 -9.00 4.06 15.52
CA SER A 7 -7.74 3.92 14.76
C SER A 7 -7.68 2.63 13.96
N ARG A 8 -8.31 1.55 14.46
CA ARG A 8 -8.51 0.28 13.73
C ARG A 8 -9.41 0.46 12.50
N ALA A 9 -10.40 1.34 12.61
CA ALA A 9 -11.31 1.66 11.52
C ALA A 9 -10.69 2.53 10.41
N LEU A 10 -9.53 3.15 10.63
CA LEU A 10 -8.91 4.00 9.62
C LEU A 10 -7.92 3.22 8.75
N THR A 11 -7.01 2.43 9.32
CA THR A 11 -6.01 1.67 8.53
C THR A 11 -6.53 0.37 7.92
N LEU A 12 -7.62 -0.20 8.45
CA LEU A 12 -8.30 -1.40 7.92
C LEU A 12 -9.79 -1.14 7.63
N GLY A 13 -10.20 0.12 7.63
CA GLY A 13 -11.57 0.50 7.39
C GLY A 13 -12.04 0.02 6.03
N ARG A 14 -13.21 -0.61 6.01
CA ARG A 14 -13.98 -0.89 4.79
C ARG A 14 -13.89 0.27 3.78
N ALA A 15 -14.10 1.50 4.27
CA ALA A 15 -14.01 2.73 3.48
C ALA A 15 -12.61 2.96 2.88
N MET A 16 -11.54 2.78 3.67
CA MET A 16 -10.18 2.95 3.16
C MET A 16 -9.83 1.89 2.11
N LEU A 17 -10.19 0.61 2.32
CA LEU A 17 -9.98 -0.45 1.33
C LEU A 17 -10.72 -0.17 0.01
N VAL A 18 -12.00 0.23 0.10
CA VAL A 18 -12.82 0.59 -1.07
C VAL A 18 -12.22 1.79 -1.80
N THR A 19 -11.88 2.87 -1.11
CA THR A 19 -11.32 4.07 -1.72
C THR A 19 -9.95 3.80 -2.34
N ARG A 20 -9.07 3.08 -1.63
CA ARG A 20 -7.74 2.67 -2.09
C ARG A 20 -7.84 1.82 -3.36
N GLY A 21 -8.75 0.85 -3.33
CA GLY A 21 -9.02 -0.04 -4.46
C GLY A 21 -9.62 0.68 -5.67
N ALA A 22 -10.61 1.54 -5.46
CA ALA A 22 -11.25 2.30 -6.54
C ALA A 22 -10.26 3.24 -7.25
N ILE A 23 -9.44 3.97 -6.47
CA ILE A 23 -8.42 4.88 -7.04
C ILE A 23 -7.41 4.07 -7.85
N ALA A 24 -6.84 3.01 -7.28
CA ALA A 24 -5.85 2.18 -7.98
C ALA A 24 -6.44 1.54 -9.24
N PHE A 25 -7.71 1.11 -9.20
CA PHE A 25 -8.40 0.54 -10.35
C PHE A 25 -8.55 1.55 -11.49
N VAL A 26 -9.12 2.72 -11.20
CA VAL A 26 -9.34 3.77 -12.21
C VAL A 26 -8.02 4.24 -12.81
N VAL A 27 -7.01 4.48 -11.97
CA VAL A 27 -5.67 4.86 -12.43
C VAL A 27 -5.09 3.79 -13.35
N GLY A 28 -5.17 2.52 -12.97
CA GLY A 28 -4.66 1.42 -13.76
C GLY A 28 -5.33 1.36 -15.15
N VAL A 29 -6.66 1.47 -15.19
CA VAL A 29 -7.43 1.41 -16.45
C VAL A 29 -7.08 2.58 -17.37
N VAL A 30 -7.00 3.80 -16.83
CA VAL A 30 -6.64 5.00 -17.61
C VAL A 30 -5.22 4.85 -18.16
N THR A 31 -4.30 4.39 -17.33
CA THR A 31 -2.89 4.21 -17.66
C THR A 31 -2.70 3.20 -18.79
N SER A 32 -3.41 2.07 -18.77
CA SER A 32 -3.34 1.07 -19.83
C SER A 32 -3.92 1.58 -21.16
N ASN A 33 -4.96 2.41 -21.13
CA ASN A 33 -5.59 2.91 -22.35
C ASN A 33 -4.83 4.07 -23.02
N GLN A 34 -3.92 4.74 -22.32
CA GLN A 34 -3.17 5.91 -22.84
C GLN A 34 -1.64 5.78 -22.70
N PRO A 35 -1.00 4.79 -23.36
CA PRO A 35 0.36 4.38 -23.04
C PRO A 35 1.46 5.45 -23.15
N GLY A 36 1.36 6.36 -24.14
CA GLY A 36 2.43 7.33 -24.42
C GLY A 36 2.68 8.36 -23.32
N ILE A 37 1.62 8.80 -22.62
CA ILE A 37 1.70 9.77 -21.53
C ILE A 37 1.77 9.03 -20.17
N SER A 38 1.24 7.81 -20.13
CA SER A 38 0.88 7.16 -18.88
C SER A 38 2.05 6.54 -18.11
N ALA A 39 3.17 6.16 -18.72
CA ALA A 39 4.24 5.52 -17.95
C ALA A 39 4.89 6.48 -16.93
N SER A 40 5.14 7.73 -17.32
CA SER A 40 5.66 8.76 -16.40
C SER A 40 4.64 9.06 -15.30
N THR A 41 3.36 9.12 -15.64
CA THR A 41 2.25 9.26 -14.68
C THR A 41 2.18 8.08 -13.72
N LEU A 42 2.33 6.85 -14.21
CA LEU A 42 2.31 5.61 -13.42
C LEU A 42 3.45 5.62 -12.39
N VAL A 43 4.65 5.97 -12.83
CA VAL A 43 5.83 6.12 -11.98
C VAL A 43 5.58 7.16 -10.88
N LEU A 44 5.05 8.33 -11.22
CA LEU A 44 4.72 9.38 -10.24
C LEU A 44 3.64 8.92 -9.26
N ILE A 45 2.59 8.26 -9.73
CA ILE A 45 1.52 7.75 -8.87
C ILE A 45 2.06 6.69 -7.91
N LEU A 46 2.90 5.77 -8.39
CA LEU A 46 3.56 4.78 -7.54
C LEU A 46 4.52 5.45 -6.54
N GLY A 47 5.22 6.52 -6.92
CA GLY A 47 6.06 7.31 -6.01
C GLY A 47 5.25 7.96 -4.89
N VAL A 48 4.14 8.63 -5.22
CA VAL A 48 3.21 9.22 -4.23
C VAL A 48 2.62 8.12 -3.34
N TRP A 49 2.30 6.97 -3.92
CA TRP A 49 1.80 5.83 -3.17
C TRP A 49 2.82 5.28 -2.17
N ALA A 50 4.08 5.13 -2.60
CA ALA A 50 5.18 4.73 -1.74
C ALA A 50 5.38 5.74 -0.59
N LEU A 51 5.13 7.04 -0.82
CA LEU A 51 5.18 8.05 0.22
C LEU A 51 4.11 7.82 1.30
N LEU A 52 2.86 7.60 0.87
CA LEU A 52 1.73 7.35 1.76
C LEU A 52 1.93 6.05 2.56
N GLU A 53 2.35 4.98 1.88
CA GLU A 53 2.74 3.72 2.51
C GLU A 53 3.85 3.94 3.54
N GLY A 54 4.97 4.56 3.14
CA GLY A 54 6.11 4.76 4.02
C GLY A 54 5.77 5.56 5.28
N ALA A 55 5.04 6.66 5.12
CA ALA A 55 4.60 7.50 6.23
C ALA A 55 3.66 6.75 7.19
N THR A 56 2.69 6.00 6.65
CA THR A 56 1.75 5.22 7.48
C THR A 56 2.44 4.05 8.18
N THR A 57 3.40 3.40 7.53
CA THR A 57 4.18 2.29 8.08
C THR A 57 5.10 2.78 9.21
N ILE A 58 5.85 3.86 9.02
CA ILE A 58 6.66 4.47 10.10
C ILE A 58 5.78 4.88 11.28
N ARG A 59 4.64 5.54 11.01
CA ARG A 59 3.70 5.92 12.07
C ARG A 59 3.24 4.70 12.86
N GLN A 60 2.96 3.57 12.21
CA GLN A 60 2.59 2.33 12.88
C GLN A 60 3.74 1.75 13.74
N GLY A 61 4.99 1.88 13.29
CA GLY A 61 6.16 1.45 14.07
C GLY A 61 6.30 2.19 15.41
N TYR A 62 5.89 3.45 15.48
CA TYR A 62 5.93 4.24 16.72
C TYR A 62 4.67 4.10 17.58
N LEU A 63 3.53 3.77 17.00
CA LEU A 63 2.30 3.52 17.74
C LEU A 63 2.40 2.13 18.42
N ARG A 64 2.62 2.09 19.74
CA ARG A 64 2.60 0.83 20.50
C ARG A 64 1.16 0.38 20.75
N TRP A 65 0.72 -0.64 20.01
CA TRP A 65 -0.61 -1.24 20.18
C TRP A 65 -0.61 -2.23 21.35
N GLY A 66 -0.55 -1.68 22.57
CA GLY A 66 -1.22 -2.25 23.74
C GLY A 66 -0.88 -3.65 24.24
N THR A 67 0.07 -4.37 23.65
CA THR A 67 0.57 -5.64 24.18
C THR A 67 1.99 -5.79 23.63
N PRO A 68 3.04 -5.94 24.47
CA PRO A 68 4.38 -6.13 23.96
C PRO A 68 4.40 -7.42 23.12
N PRO A 69 4.76 -7.34 21.81
CA PRO A 69 4.89 -8.53 21.00
C PRO A 69 6.02 -9.41 21.56
N ARG A 70 5.93 -10.74 21.34
CA ARG A 70 7.00 -11.69 21.70
C ARG A 70 8.33 -11.40 20.98
N VAL A 71 8.29 -10.62 19.91
CA VAL A 71 9.42 -10.24 19.05
C VAL A 71 9.29 -8.75 18.74
N ASP A 72 10.40 -8.01 18.84
CA ASP A 72 10.40 -6.57 18.53
C ASP A 72 10.31 -6.35 17.02
N VAL A 73 9.09 -6.11 16.52
CA VAL A 73 8.82 -5.83 15.10
C VAL A 73 9.03 -4.36 14.73
N GLN A 74 9.27 -3.49 15.71
CA GLN A 74 9.49 -2.05 15.51
C GLN A 74 10.60 -1.74 14.49
N PRO A 75 11.82 -2.33 14.58
CA PRO A 75 12.89 -2.04 13.62
C PRO A 75 12.52 -2.45 12.18
N ILE A 76 11.83 -3.57 12.00
CA ILE A 76 11.38 -4.05 10.69
C ILE A 76 10.43 -3.04 10.03
N VAL A 77 9.44 -2.57 10.79
CA VAL A 77 8.42 -1.63 10.31
C VAL A 77 9.04 -0.27 9.98
N VAL A 78 9.97 0.21 10.81
CA VAL A 78 10.68 1.48 10.55
C VAL A 78 11.55 1.38 9.30
N VAL A 79 12.26 0.26 9.09
CA VAL A 79 13.07 0.03 7.89
C VAL A 79 12.20 -0.01 6.64
N LEU A 80 11.10 -0.77 6.66
CA LEU A 80 10.18 -0.85 5.51
C LEU A 80 9.63 0.53 5.13
N GLY A 81 9.16 1.28 6.12
CA GLY A 81 8.63 2.61 5.85
C GLY A 81 9.72 3.61 5.43
N GLY A 82 10.95 3.48 5.94
CA GLY A 82 12.10 4.26 5.51
C GLY A 82 12.48 4.01 4.05
N VAL A 83 12.52 2.74 3.63
CA VAL A 83 12.77 2.35 2.22
C VAL A 83 11.68 2.93 1.31
N ALA A 84 10.42 2.85 1.73
CA ALA A 84 9.30 3.41 0.97
C ALA A 84 9.39 4.94 0.84
N LEU A 85 9.73 5.65 1.91
CA LEU A 85 9.94 7.10 1.86
C LEU A 85 11.14 7.48 0.98
N ALA A 86 12.25 6.73 1.04
CA ALA A 86 13.41 6.98 0.21
C ALA A 86 13.09 6.81 -1.27
N ALA A 87 12.41 5.71 -1.64
CA ALA A 87 11.95 5.49 -3.01
C ALA A 87 11.02 6.61 -3.48
N ALA A 88 10.05 7.00 -2.64
CA ALA A 88 9.13 8.10 -2.94
C ALA A 88 9.84 9.44 -3.14
N ALA A 89 10.80 9.78 -2.26
CA ALA A 89 11.57 11.00 -2.36
C ALA A 89 12.37 11.06 -3.67
N ILE A 90 13.02 9.96 -4.05
CA ILE A 90 13.76 9.86 -5.32
C ILE A 90 12.83 10.06 -6.50
N VAL A 91 11.63 9.46 -6.48
CA VAL A 91 10.67 9.53 -7.59
C VAL A 91 10.00 10.89 -7.71
N VAL A 92 9.66 11.54 -6.59
CA VAL A 92 8.87 12.78 -6.58
C VAL A 92 9.75 14.03 -6.60
N VAL A 93 10.90 14.00 -5.93
CA VAL A 93 11.70 15.20 -5.64
C VAL A 93 12.88 15.39 -6.59
N VAL A 94 13.25 14.37 -7.38
CA VAL A 94 14.34 14.46 -8.37
C VAL A 94 13.78 14.49 -9.80
N PRO A 95 13.10 15.58 -10.22
CA PRO A 95 12.66 15.71 -11.60
C PRO A 95 13.90 15.79 -12.51
N GLY A 96 14.07 14.80 -13.38
CA GLY A 96 15.23 14.70 -14.28
C GLY A 96 15.87 13.31 -14.34
N LEU A 97 15.51 12.40 -13.42
CA LEU A 97 15.87 10.99 -13.56
C LEU A 97 15.13 10.35 -14.73
N SER A 98 15.84 9.51 -15.48
CA SER A 98 15.24 8.75 -16.57
C SER A 98 14.11 7.86 -16.05
N THR A 99 13.10 7.61 -16.88
CA THR A 99 12.01 6.67 -16.57
C THR A 99 12.56 5.30 -16.18
N THR A 100 13.65 4.85 -16.80
CA THR A 100 14.37 3.63 -16.45
C THR A 100 14.87 3.64 -15.01
N THR A 101 15.54 4.71 -14.58
CA THR A 101 16.04 4.84 -13.20
C THR A 101 14.90 4.79 -12.19
N LEU A 102 13.83 5.52 -12.44
CA LEU A 102 12.67 5.56 -11.55
C LEU A 102 11.96 4.20 -11.49
N THR A 103 11.90 3.48 -12.61
CA THR A 103 11.35 2.12 -12.69
C THR A 103 12.12 1.15 -11.80
N TRP A 104 13.45 1.22 -11.81
CA TRP A 104 14.30 0.38 -10.94
C TRP A 104 14.14 0.71 -9.46
N VAL A 105 14.04 2.00 -9.11
CA VAL A 105 13.78 2.44 -7.73
C VAL A 105 12.45 1.87 -7.22
N LEU A 106 11.39 1.94 -8.03
CA LEU A 106 10.08 1.37 -7.70
C LEU A 106 10.11 -0.15 -7.61
N ALA A 107 10.82 -0.83 -8.53
CA ALA A 107 10.99 -2.28 -8.49
C ALA A 107 11.70 -2.74 -7.21
N ALA A 108 12.76 -2.04 -6.80
CA ALA A 108 13.47 -2.34 -5.56
C ALA A 108 12.57 -2.18 -4.33
N TRP A 109 11.79 -1.09 -4.27
CA TRP A 109 10.83 -0.87 -3.19
C TRP A 109 9.76 -1.97 -3.12
N LEU A 110 9.16 -2.34 -4.25
CA LEU A 110 8.15 -3.41 -4.30
C LEU A 110 8.75 -4.78 -3.94
N ALA A 111 9.98 -5.07 -4.34
CA ALA A 111 10.66 -6.32 -3.98
C ALA A 111 10.87 -6.42 -2.47
N VAL A 112 11.31 -5.32 -1.84
CA VAL A 112 11.46 -5.25 -0.37
C VAL A 112 10.11 -5.45 0.31
N ARG A 113 9.07 -4.77 -0.16
CA ARG A 113 7.71 -4.91 0.37
C ARG A 113 7.19 -6.34 0.28
N ALA A 114 7.31 -6.99 -0.88
CA ALA A 114 6.92 -8.38 -1.07
C ALA A 114 7.62 -9.33 -0.09
N GLY A 115 8.93 -9.13 0.14
CA GLY A 115 9.69 -9.90 1.13
C GLY A 115 9.12 -9.77 2.55
N PHE A 116 8.75 -8.56 2.97
CA PHE A 116 8.15 -8.34 4.28
C PHE A 116 6.70 -8.86 4.40
N GLU A 117 5.90 -8.76 3.34
CA GLU A 117 4.56 -9.34 3.30
C GLU A 117 4.62 -10.88 3.39
N LEU A 118 5.60 -11.50 2.74
CA LEU A 118 5.87 -12.94 2.85
C LEU A 118 6.28 -13.32 4.28
N LEU A 119 7.17 -12.55 4.91
CA LEU A 119 7.54 -12.75 6.32
C LEU A 119 6.33 -12.64 7.27
N GLY A 120 5.47 -11.65 7.04
CA GLY A 120 4.22 -11.46 7.79
C GLY A 120 3.26 -12.64 7.65
N ALA A 121 3.17 -13.24 6.45
CA ALA A 121 2.27 -14.34 6.17
C ALA A 121 2.53 -15.60 7.02
N TYR A 122 3.78 -15.86 7.43
CA TYR A 122 4.13 -17.00 8.28
C TYR A 122 3.47 -16.93 9.66
N THR A 123 3.28 -15.73 10.20
CA THR A 123 2.70 -15.51 11.53
C THR A 123 1.21 -15.17 11.50
N ALA A 124 0.64 -15.00 10.29
CA ALA A 124 -0.73 -14.56 10.09
C ALA A 124 -1.76 -15.69 10.28
N THR A 125 -3.01 -15.30 10.59
CA THR A 125 -4.16 -16.22 10.55
C THR A 125 -4.42 -16.71 9.12
N ALA A 126 -5.14 -17.83 8.94
CA ALA A 126 -5.38 -18.41 7.61
C ALA A 126 -5.97 -17.40 6.59
N LYS A 127 -6.95 -16.58 7.01
CA LYS A 127 -7.55 -15.55 6.15
C LYS A 127 -6.57 -14.43 5.81
N ALA A 128 -5.80 -13.95 6.80
CA ALA A 128 -4.80 -12.91 6.59
C ALA A 128 -3.63 -13.41 5.73
N ARG A 129 -3.23 -14.68 5.89
CA ARG A 129 -2.21 -15.34 5.08
C ARG A 129 -2.60 -15.43 3.61
N LEU A 130 -3.86 -15.75 3.31
CA LEU A 130 -4.36 -15.74 1.92
C LEU A 130 -4.32 -14.33 1.31
N ALA A 131 -4.75 -13.31 2.07
CA ALA A 131 -4.71 -11.93 1.60
C ALA A 131 -3.26 -11.43 1.37
N MET A 132 -2.35 -11.74 2.29
CA MET A 132 -0.92 -11.43 2.16
C MET A 132 -0.29 -12.20 0.98
N GLY A 133 -0.62 -13.48 0.81
CA GLY A 133 -0.14 -14.27 -0.32
C GLY A 133 -0.59 -13.69 -1.66
N ALA A 134 -1.85 -13.25 -1.76
CA ALA A 134 -2.34 -12.56 -2.95
C ALA A 134 -1.60 -11.23 -3.21
N ALA A 135 -1.33 -10.45 -2.16
CA ALA A 135 -0.58 -9.20 -2.28
C ALA A 135 0.87 -9.44 -2.75
N VAL A 136 1.56 -10.42 -2.17
CA VAL A 136 2.93 -10.83 -2.57
C VAL A 136 2.98 -11.22 -4.05
N LEU A 137 2.01 -12.01 -4.53
CA LEU A 137 1.98 -12.40 -5.95
C LEU A 137 1.83 -11.19 -6.88
N VAL A 138 1.04 -10.19 -6.47
CA VAL A 138 0.89 -8.95 -7.26
C VAL A 138 2.16 -8.13 -7.23
N ASP A 139 2.80 -7.96 -6.07
CA ASP A 139 4.05 -7.21 -5.95
C ASP A 139 5.17 -7.88 -6.78
N ILE A 140 5.27 -9.22 -6.75
CA ILE A 140 6.20 -9.98 -7.61
C ILE A 140 5.89 -9.74 -9.09
N GLY A 141 4.61 -9.75 -9.48
CA GLY A 141 4.20 -9.44 -10.85
C GLY A 141 4.61 -8.03 -11.29
N LEU A 142 4.44 -7.04 -10.41
CA LEU A 142 4.82 -5.65 -10.68
C LEU A 142 6.34 -5.54 -10.80
N VAL A 143 7.09 -6.15 -9.89
CA VAL A 143 8.56 -6.20 -9.97
C VAL A 143 9.00 -6.83 -11.28
N ALA A 144 8.42 -7.97 -11.67
CA ALA A 144 8.77 -8.64 -12.92
C ALA A 144 8.50 -7.75 -14.13
N ILE A 145 7.35 -7.07 -14.20
CA ILE A 145 7.02 -6.14 -15.28
C ILE A 145 7.99 -4.95 -15.31
N LEU A 146 8.21 -4.30 -14.16
CA LEU A 146 9.10 -3.15 -14.06
C LEU A 146 10.52 -3.52 -14.49
N VAL A 147 11.06 -4.65 -14.02
CA VAL A 147 12.42 -5.10 -14.35
C VAL A 147 12.55 -5.49 -15.82
N THR A 148 11.60 -6.27 -16.36
CA THR A 148 11.66 -6.75 -17.75
C THR A 148 11.42 -5.67 -18.79
N HIS A 149 10.73 -4.59 -18.40
CA HIS A 149 10.39 -3.48 -19.30
C HIS A 149 11.09 -2.16 -18.94
N ALA A 150 12.00 -2.15 -17.95
CA ALA A 150 12.71 -0.94 -17.51
C ALA A 150 13.51 -0.25 -18.62
N THR A 151 14.04 -1.02 -19.57
CA THR A 151 14.78 -0.56 -20.74
C THR A 151 13.95 -0.57 -22.03
N GLY A 152 12.70 -1.04 -21.95
CA GLY A 152 11.81 -1.25 -23.09
C GLY A 152 10.95 -0.04 -23.43
N SER A 153 10.05 -0.23 -24.39
CA SER A 153 9.07 0.78 -24.80
C SER A 153 8.20 1.23 -23.62
N VAL A 154 8.16 2.54 -23.39
CA VAL A 154 7.29 3.27 -22.45
C VAL A 154 5.84 2.75 -22.49
N THR A 155 5.40 2.35 -23.69
CA THR A 155 4.08 1.76 -23.96
C THR A 155 3.82 0.46 -23.20
N ASN A 156 4.81 -0.44 -23.09
CA ASN A 156 4.62 -1.73 -22.42
C ASN A 156 4.50 -1.57 -20.90
N LEU A 157 5.31 -0.66 -20.32
CA LEU A 157 5.20 -0.29 -18.91
C LEU A 157 3.81 0.25 -18.57
N ALA A 158 3.28 1.13 -19.41
CA ALA A 158 1.94 1.68 -19.20
C ALA A 158 0.83 0.61 -19.36
N LEU A 159 0.92 -0.23 -20.39
CA LEU A 159 -0.05 -1.30 -20.64
C LEU A 159 -0.09 -2.32 -19.51
N PHE A 160 1.04 -2.98 -19.23
CA PHE A 160 1.13 -4.06 -18.26
C PHE A 160 1.11 -3.55 -16.83
N GLY A 161 1.81 -2.44 -16.53
CA GLY A 161 1.79 -1.81 -15.23
C GLY A 161 0.40 -1.27 -14.88
N GLY A 162 -0.31 -0.65 -15.84
CA GLY A 162 -1.68 -0.20 -15.66
C GLY A 162 -2.66 -1.36 -15.45
N ALA A 163 -2.50 -2.45 -16.19
CA ALA A 163 -3.36 -3.63 -16.05
C ALA A 163 -3.18 -4.27 -14.67
N LEU A 164 -1.95 -4.38 -14.20
CA LEU A 164 -1.66 -4.95 -12.90
C LEU A 164 -2.08 -4.02 -11.74
N ALA A 165 -1.90 -2.70 -11.89
CA ALA A 165 -2.46 -1.71 -10.96
C ALA A 165 -4.00 -1.81 -10.91
N SER A 166 -4.64 -2.09 -12.05
CA SER A 166 -6.09 -2.32 -12.11
C SER A 166 -6.49 -3.57 -11.33
N LEU A 167 -5.80 -4.69 -11.54
CA LEU A 167 -6.05 -5.93 -10.80
C LEU A 167 -5.86 -5.74 -9.29
N TRP A 168 -4.81 -5.03 -8.90
CA TRP A 168 -4.53 -4.67 -7.51
C TRP A 168 -5.65 -3.82 -6.92
N GLY A 169 -6.08 -2.77 -7.63
CA GLY A 169 -7.19 -1.93 -7.22
C GLY A 169 -8.51 -2.69 -7.09
N CYS A 170 -8.81 -3.57 -8.04
CA CYS A 170 -9.97 -4.45 -7.99
C CYS A 170 -9.93 -5.36 -6.75
N LEU A 171 -8.78 -5.96 -6.44
CA LEU A 171 -8.60 -6.80 -5.25
C LEU A 171 -8.93 -6.02 -3.97
N TYR A 172 -8.36 -4.84 -3.74
CA TYR A 172 -8.68 -4.05 -2.55
C TYR A 172 -10.12 -3.56 -2.51
N PHE A 173 -10.68 -3.21 -3.68
CA PHE A 173 -12.06 -2.80 -3.78
C PHE A 173 -13.00 -3.93 -3.35
N VAL A 174 -12.79 -5.14 -3.87
CA VAL A 174 -13.58 -6.33 -3.53
C VAL A 174 -13.40 -6.69 -2.06
N LEU A 175 -12.16 -6.72 -1.56
CA LEU A 175 -11.88 -7.00 -0.14
C LEU A 175 -12.55 -5.95 0.77
N GLY A 176 -12.53 -4.68 0.38
CA GLY A 176 -13.24 -3.61 1.06
C GLY A 176 -14.76 -3.76 0.98
N ALA A 177 -15.32 -4.12 -0.18
CA ALA A 177 -16.76 -4.33 -0.34
C ALA A 177 -17.27 -5.47 0.54
N LEU A 178 -16.48 -6.55 0.65
CA LEU A 178 -16.75 -7.75 1.45
C LEU A 178 -16.43 -7.58 2.95
N ALA A 179 -15.63 -6.57 3.32
CA ALA A 179 -15.28 -6.32 4.72
C ALA A 179 -16.49 -5.83 5.51
N LYS A 180 -16.66 -6.38 6.73
CA LYS A 180 -17.73 -5.95 7.64
C LYS A 180 -17.51 -4.49 8.06
N PRO A 181 -18.56 -3.64 8.04
CA PRO A 181 -18.44 -2.27 8.51
C PRO A 181 -18.10 -2.25 10.00
N VAL A 182 -17.01 -1.58 10.35
CA VAL A 182 -16.69 -1.29 11.76
C VAL A 182 -17.63 -0.18 12.19
N ARG A 183 -18.63 -0.50 13.02
CA ARG A 183 -19.42 0.54 13.68
C ARG A 183 -18.49 1.28 14.64
N ALA A 184 -18.29 2.57 14.41
CA ALA A 184 -17.70 3.42 15.42
C ALA A 184 -18.54 3.27 16.69
N VAL A 185 -17.94 2.74 17.74
CA VAL A 185 -18.56 2.77 19.06
C VAL A 185 -18.57 4.24 19.45
N VAL A 186 -19.74 4.88 19.33
CA VAL A 186 -19.99 6.17 19.94
C VAL A 186 -19.92 5.91 21.43
N VAL A 187 -18.77 6.18 22.04
CA VAL A 187 -18.65 6.22 23.49
C VAL A 187 -19.56 7.37 23.93
N PRO A 188 -20.62 7.11 24.71
CA PRO A 188 -21.41 8.19 25.27
C PRO A 188 -20.43 9.09 26.02
N GLY A 189 -20.38 10.37 25.66
CA GLY A 189 -19.59 11.34 26.40
C GLY A 189 -19.90 11.22 27.89
N PRO A 190 -18.93 11.47 28.79
CA PRO A 190 -19.22 11.46 30.22
C PRO A 190 -20.46 12.32 30.43
N ARG A 191 -21.50 11.74 31.05
CA ARG A 191 -22.68 12.49 31.49
C ARG A 191 -22.21 13.44 32.58
N LEU A 192 -21.54 14.52 32.19
CA LEU A 192 -21.30 15.66 33.03
C LEU A 192 -22.66 16.34 33.17
N LEU A 193 -23.28 16.09 34.32
CA LEU A 193 -24.40 16.84 34.89
C LEU A 193 -25.80 16.51 34.32
N SER A 194 -26.45 15.50 34.91
CA SER A 194 -27.89 15.58 35.16
C SER A 194 -28.10 15.86 36.66
N GLY A 195 -27.91 17.12 37.04
CA GLY A 195 -28.34 17.65 38.33
C GLY A 195 -29.46 18.65 38.11
N ARG A 196 -30.70 18.18 38.19
CA ARG A 196 -31.88 18.92 38.67
C ARG A 196 -32.86 17.90 39.24
#